data_AF-A0A6A7AEY7-F1
#
_entry.id   AF-A0A6A7AEY7-F1
#
_cell.length_a   1.000
_cell.length_b   1.000
_cell.length_c   1.000
_cell.angle_alpha   90.00
_cell.angle_beta   90.00
_cell.angle_gamma   90.00
#
_symmetry.space_group_name_H-M   'P 1'
#
loop_
_entity.id
_entity.type
_entity.pdbx_description
1 polymer ?
#
loop_
_entity_poly.entity_id
_entity_poly.type
_entity_poly.pdbx_seq_one_letter_code
_entity_poly.pdbx_strand_id
1 'polypeptide(L)'
;MDNKVEDSTQEDVKGIAGPEVVSRARWKYLDNFLTRPGPFTDPEAFDPGEAAIAGLERNKILVIGAGGLGCEILKNLALSGFKDIHVIDMDTIDVSNLNRQFLFRAADVGSYKAEVAAKFVEKRVKGVKITPYCGKIQDKDEDYYMQFGMIVCGLDSIEARRWINATLVGMVDETNPDSMKPLIDGGTEGFKGQARVVLPSMTSCIECQLDMHAPRAAVPLCTLATIPRQPQHCIEWAHIIAWEEHRKDDTLDTDDPEHITWLYQRALSRAKEFNIEGVTYSMTQGVVKNIIPAIASTNAIVAASCCNEAFKIATNTNPFLGYPEKDNYMMYTGDDSVYTYTFEHQKKDDCPVCGSGNIARPLTINPNTTLQDFIDGLAERPEAQLKNPAIRTGEKSLWMQLASLQEQLRPNLDKKMTELVEEGEELTITDKSFPTQFKYKVVFSK
;
A
#
# COMPACT_ATOMS: atom_id res chain seq x y z
N MET A 1 51.73 56.79 38.95
CA MET A 1 51.16 56.63 37.61
C MET A 1 52.27 56.04 36.76
N ASP A 2 52.35 54.76 36.46
CA ASP A 2 51.33 53.71 36.49
C ASP A 2 51.95 52.34 36.80
N ASN A 3 51.17 51.53 37.52
CA ASN A 3 51.52 50.20 37.99
C ASN A 3 51.53 49.18 36.84
N LYS A 4 52.56 48.33 36.84
CA LYS A 4 52.54 47.03 36.19
C LYS A 4 51.56 46.12 36.93
N VAL A 5 50.65 45.48 36.18
CA VAL A 5 49.91 44.30 36.62
C VAL A 5 50.13 43.24 35.54
N GLU A 6 50.88 42.22 35.90
CA GLU A 6 50.82 40.90 35.26
C GLU A 6 49.50 40.25 35.71
N ASP A 7 48.75 39.69 34.77
CA ASP A 7 47.77 38.67 35.12
C ASP A 7 47.81 37.52 34.12
N SER A 8 47.91 36.34 34.71
CA SER A 8 48.07 35.03 34.12
C SER A 8 46.72 34.31 34.20
N THR A 9 46.26 33.76 33.07
CA THR A 9 45.55 32.47 32.88
C THR A 9 44.61 32.58 31.68
N GLN A 10 45.07 32.11 30.52
CA GLN A 10 44.19 31.70 29.43
C GLN A 10 43.69 30.29 29.75
N GLU A 11 42.43 30.16 30.14
CA GLU A 11 41.72 28.89 30.06
C GLU A 11 41.20 28.70 28.62
N ASP A 12 41.67 27.63 27.99
CA ASP A 12 41.25 27.16 26.68
C ASP A 12 39.76 26.76 26.69
N VAL A 13 38.88 27.69 26.33
CA VAL A 13 37.52 27.34 25.93
C VAL A 13 37.60 26.75 24.52
N LYS A 14 37.70 25.42 24.45
CA LYS A 14 37.51 24.65 23.21
C LYS A 14 36.19 25.06 22.58
N GLY A 15 36.27 25.81 21.48
CA GLY A 15 35.13 26.17 20.65
C GLY A 15 34.36 24.92 20.25
N ILE A 16 33.08 24.89 20.60
CA ILE A 16 32.11 23.97 20.04
C ILE A 16 32.09 24.26 18.54
N ALA A 17 32.58 23.31 17.74
CA ALA A 17 32.46 23.39 16.30
C ALA A 17 30.96 23.52 15.97
N GLY A 18 30.57 24.68 15.41
CA GLY A 18 29.23 24.87 14.86
C GLY A 18 28.94 23.80 13.80
N PRO A 19 27.65 23.53 13.50
CA PRO A 19 27.30 22.56 12.48
C PRO A 19 28.05 22.86 11.19
N GLU A 20 28.76 21.86 10.64
CA GLU A 20 29.44 21.99 9.34
C GLU A 20 28.44 22.55 8.33
N VAL A 21 28.73 23.74 7.81
CA VAL A 21 27.92 24.36 6.75
C VAL A 21 28.10 23.50 5.49
N VAL A 22 27.23 22.51 5.32
CA VAL A 22 27.19 21.68 4.13
C VAL A 22 26.97 22.61 2.95
N SER A 23 27.92 22.66 2.02
CA SER A 23 27.83 23.52 0.85
C SER A 23 26.51 23.27 0.10
N ARG A 24 25.66 24.30 0.03
CA ARG A 24 24.41 24.28 -0.76
C ARG A 24 24.64 24.12 -2.26
N ALA A 25 25.90 24.15 -2.73
CA ALA A 25 26.24 23.87 -4.13
C ALA A 25 25.67 22.54 -4.64
N ARG A 26 25.54 21.53 -3.76
CA ARG A 26 24.89 20.25 -4.09
C ARG A 26 23.41 20.41 -4.47
N TRP A 27 22.70 21.32 -3.81
CA TRP A 27 21.24 21.51 -3.93
C TRP A 27 20.86 22.59 -4.94
N LYS A 28 21.81 23.06 -5.77
CA LYS A 28 21.61 24.14 -6.75
C LYS A 28 20.30 24.07 -7.54
N TYR A 29 19.89 22.88 -7.99
CA TYR A 29 18.66 22.72 -8.77
C TYR A 29 17.41 22.78 -7.89
N LEU A 30 17.46 22.19 -6.70
CA LEU A 30 16.38 22.21 -5.73
C LEU A 30 16.11 23.63 -5.23
N ASP A 31 17.19 24.39 -4.99
CA ASP A 31 17.13 25.75 -4.47
C ASP A 31 16.41 26.71 -5.42
N ASN A 32 16.39 26.42 -6.73
CA ASN A 32 15.60 27.23 -7.68
C ASN A 32 14.10 27.18 -7.38
N PHE A 33 13.60 26.05 -6.84
CA PHE A 33 12.19 25.91 -6.45
C PHE A 33 11.95 26.44 -5.04
N LEU A 34 12.88 26.20 -4.11
CA LEU A 34 12.70 26.57 -2.71
C LEU A 34 12.94 28.05 -2.41
N THR A 35 13.74 28.76 -3.23
CA THR A 35 14.15 30.15 -2.94
C THR A 35 13.47 31.20 -3.81
N ARG A 36 12.63 30.79 -4.77
CA ARG A 36 12.03 31.70 -5.74
C ARG A 36 10.53 31.43 -5.85
N PRO A 37 9.67 32.45 -5.69
CA PRO A 37 8.26 32.33 -6.02
C PRO A 37 8.08 32.16 -7.53
N GLY A 38 6.97 31.55 -7.92
CA GLY A 38 6.60 31.30 -9.31
C GLY A 38 5.14 31.66 -9.59
N PRO A 39 4.69 31.63 -10.84
CA PRO A 39 3.29 31.94 -11.18
C PRO A 39 2.29 30.93 -10.62
N PHE A 40 2.75 29.74 -10.22
CA PHE A 40 1.93 28.67 -9.65
C PHE A 40 2.18 28.46 -8.15
N THR A 41 3.03 29.24 -7.50
CA THR A 41 3.19 29.15 -6.03
C THR A 41 2.01 29.80 -5.34
N ASP A 42 1.52 29.21 -4.26
CA ASP A 42 0.51 29.83 -3.40
C ASP A 42 1.18 30.96 -2.57
N PRO A 43 0.81 32.24 -2.78
CA PRO A 43 1.44 33.35 -2.07
C PRO A 43 1.15 33.38 -0.57
N GLU A 44 0.09 32.69 -0.10
CA GLU A 44 -0.29 32.63 1.31
C GLU A 44 0.37 31.43 2.02
N ALA A 45 0.66 30.35 1.29
CA ALA A 45 1.21 29.12 1.85
C ALA A 45 2.72 28.90 1.60
N PHE A 46 3.30 29.52 0.58
CA PHE A 46 4.72 29.35 0.22
C PHE A 46 5.61 30.47 0.78
N ASP A 47 6.52 30.11 1.69
CA ASP A 47 7.54 31.01 2.25
C ASP A 47 8.94 30.67 1.68
N PRO A 48 9.39 31.36 0.61
CA PRO A 48 10.62 31.01 -0.11
C PRO A 48 11.88 31.31 0.69
N GLY A 49 12.91 30.49 0.50
CA GLY A 49 14.23 30.67 1.08
C GLY A 49 14.48 29.68 2.22
N GLU A 50 15.05 30.17 3.31
CA GLU A 50 15.46 29.33 4.44
C GLU A 50 14.26 28.64 5.11
N ALA A 51 13.09 29.27 5.14
CA ALA A 51 11.89 28.70 5.72
C ALA A 51 11.42 27.43 4.98
N ALA A 52 11.26 27.49 3.65
CA ALA A 52 10.92 26.32 2.83
C ALA A 52 11.98 25.21 2.92
N ILE A 53 13.27 25.57 2.94
CA ILE A 53 14.37 24.61 3.09
C ILE A 53 14.29 23.91 4.44
N ALA A 54 14.19 24.67 5.54
CA ALA A 54 14.09 24.12 6.88
C ALA A 54 12.79 23.34 7.11
N GLY A 55 11.69 23.72 6.46
CA GLY A 55 10.42 22.99 6.48
C GLY A 55 10.57 21.61 5.83
N LEU A 56 11.15 21.56 4.62
CA LEU A 56 11.44 20.32 3.91
C LEU A 56 12.37 19.39 4.71
N GLU A 57 13.44 19.95 5.29
CA GLU A 57 14.43 19.16 6.03
C GLU A 57 13.90 18.62 7.36
N ARG A 58 12.96 19.33 8.00
CA ARG A 58 12.28 18.87 9.22
C ARG A 58 11.12 17.90 8.95
N ASN A 59 10.64 17.82 7.71
CA ASN A 59 9.52 16.96 7.38
C ASN A 59 9.90 15.49 7.53
N LYS A 60 9.20 14.80 8.42
CA LYS A 60 9.42 13.38 8.70
C LYS A 60 8.50 12.54 7.83
N ILE A 61 9.07 11.73 6.94
CA ILE A 61 8.30 10.94 5.97
C ILE A 61 8.38 9.45 6.30
N LEU A 62 7.26 8.76 6.20
CA LEU A 62 7.23 7.30 6.20
C LEU A 62 7.07 6.76 4.78
N VAL A 63 7.96 5.85 4.39
CA VAL A 63 7.84 5.04 3.18
C VAL A 63 7.38 3.64 3.58
N ILE A 64 6.31 3.14 2.95
CA ILE A 64 5.81 1.79 3.19
C ILE A 64 6.10 0.94 1.96
N GLY A 65 6.91 -0.10 2.16
CA GLY A 65 7.45 -0.96 1.11
C GLY A 65 8.83 -0.50 0.66
N ALA A 66 9.76 -1.45 0.55
CA ALA A 66 11.12 -1.32 0.04
C ALA A 66 11.36 -2.19 -1.20
N GLY A 67 10.30 -2.81 -1.76
CA GLY A 67 10.30 -3.44 -3.09
C GLY A 67 10.46 -2.42 -4.23
N GLY A 68 10.47 -2.86 -5.49
CA GLY A 68 10.85 -2.05 -6.68
C GLY A 68 10.46 -0.57 -6.66
N LEU A 69 9.19 -0.27 -6.39
CA LEU A 69 8.68 1.10 -6.24
C LEU A 69 9.26 1.82 -5.00
N GLY A 70 9.30 1.18 -3.84
CA GLY A 70 9.93 1.68 -2.61
C GLY A 70 11.42 2.01 -2.75
N CYS A 71 12.19 1.18 -3.47
CA CYS A 71 13.59 1.46 -3.78
C CYS A 71 13.76 2.80 -4.52
N GLU A 72 12.93 3.04 -5.54
CA GLU A 72 12.93 4.29 -6.29
C GLU A 72 12.47 5.47 -5.42
N ILE A 73 11.42 5.28 -4.60
CA ILE A 73 10.90 6.31 -3.68
C ILE A 73 11.99 6.76 -2.70
N LEU A 74 12.68 5.84 -2.03
CA LEU A 74 13.74 6.17 -1.08
C LEU A 74 14.87 6.97 -1.74
N LYS A 75 15.30 6.55 -2.94
CA LYS A 75 16.31 7.26 -3.73
C LYS A 75 15.82 8.67 -4.10
N ASN A 76 14.60 8.79 -4.61
CA ASN A 76 14.02 10.06 -5.04
C ASN A 76 13.88 11.03 -3.85
N LEU A 77 13.25 10.63 -2.75
CA LEU A 77 13.06 11.48 -1.57
C LEU A 77 14.40 11.96 -1.00
N ALA A 78 15.38 11.06 -0.84
CA ALA A 78 16.70 11.43 -0.33
C ALA A 78 17.45 12.40 -1.25
N LEU A 79 17.22 12.34 -2.57
CA LEU A 79 17.75 13.28 -3.56
C LEU A 79 16.91 14.55 -3.76
N SER A 80 15.71 14.60 -3.17
CA SER A 80 14.82 15.77 -3.20
C SER A 80 14.90 16.62 -1.93
N GLY A 81 15.84 16.35 -1.03
CA GLY A 81 16.14 17.20 0.13
C GLY A 81 15.55 16.72 1.46
N PHE A 82 14.71 15.67 1.46
CA PHE A 82 14.22 15.05 2.68
C PHE A 82 15.36 14.44 3.51
N LYS A 83 15.30 14.63 4.84
CA LYS A 83 16.38 14.26 5.76
C LYS A 83 16.01 13.14 6.71
N ASP A 84 14.78 13.12 7.23
CA ASP A 84 14.30 12.11 8.17
C ASP A 84 13.25 11.23 7.49
N ILE A 85 13.68 10.07 7.04
CA ILE A 85 12.84 9.09 6.36
C ILE A 85 12.75 7.84 7.24
N HIS A 86 11.57 7.28 7.36
CA HIS A 86 11.36 5.95 7.92
C HIS A 86 10.94 5.00 6.81
N VAL A 87 11.33 3.73 6.89
CA VAL A 87 10.89 2.70 5.94
C VAL A 87 10.39 1.47 6.68
N ILE A 88 9.21 0.99 6.30
CA ILE A 88 8.65 -0.28 6.77
C ILE A 88 8.61 -1.28 5.61
N ASP A 89 9.20 -2.46 5.80
CA ASP A 89 9.06 -3.59 4.89
C ASP A 89 9.26 -4.90 5.69
N MET A 90 8.41 -5.90 5.46
CA MET A 90 8.46 -7.17 6.19
C MET A 90 9.30 -8.24 5.48
N ASP A 91 9.65 -8.03 4.21
CA ASP A 91 10.23 -9.06 3.36
C ASP A 91 11.74 -9.13 3.48
N THR A 92 12.26 -10.29 3.11
CA THR A 92 13.68 -10.51 2.83
C THR A 92 13.96 -10.41 1.34
N ILE A 93 15.21 -10.19 0.98
CA ILE A 93 15.67 -10.05 -0.41
C ILE A 93 15.75 -11.42 -1.06
N ASP A 94 15.05 -11.57 -2.18
CA ASP A 94 15.12 -12.75 -3.05
C ASP A 94 15.92 -12.48 -4.34
N VAL A 95 16.49 -13.52 -4.97
CA VAL A 95 17.24 -13.40 -6.23
C VAL A 95 16.40 -12.76 -7.33
N SER A 96 15.10 -13.09 -7.40
CA SER A 96 14.16 -12.52 -8.38
C SER A 96 13.95 -11.01 -8.23
N ASN A 97 14.37 -10.42 -7.12
CA ASN A 97 14.24 -8.99 -6.85
C ASN A 97 15.32 -8.17 -7.58
N LEU A 98 16.49 -8.77 -7.84
CA LEU A 98 17.68 -8.06 -8.31
C LEU A 98 17.55 -7.46 -9.72
N ASN A 99 16.57 -7.89 -10.51
CA ASN A 99 16.32 -7.35 -11.86
C ASN A 99 15.76 -5.92 -11.84
N ARG A 100 15.17 -5.47 -10.73
CA ARG A 100 14.46 -4.18 -10.62
C ARG A 100 14.69 -3.43 -9.31
N GLN A 101 15.10 -4.12 -8.25
CA GLN A 101 15.32 -3.55 -6.92
C GLN A 101 16.80 -3.18 -6.73
N PHE A 102 17.22 -2.11 -7.40
CA PHE A 102 18.64 -1.74 -7.58
C PHE A 102 19.37 -1.34 -6.29
N LEU A 103 18.70 -1.27 -5.14
CA LEU A 103 19.34 -1.09 -3.83
C LEU A 103 19.97 -2.39 -3.31
N PHE A 104 19.60 -3.55 -3.87
CA PHE A 104 20.03 -4.87 -3.41
C PHE A 104 21.07 -5.49 -4.34
N ARG A 105 21.95 -6.31 -3.79
CA ARG A 105 22.99 -7.07 -4.48
C ARG A 105 22.84 -8.55 -4.19
N ALA A 106 23.52 -9.39 -4.99
CA ALA A 106 23.52 -10.84 -4.77
C ALA A 106 24.01 -11.24 -3.36
N ALA A 107 24.91 -10.46 -2.77
CA ALA A 107 25.39 -10.68 -1.41
C ALA A 107 24.36 -10.36 -0.31
N ASP A 108 23.28 -9.64 -0.66
CA ASP A 108 22.25 -9.23 0.30
C ASP A 108 21.07 -10.21 0.37
N VAL A 109 21.06 -11.24 -0.49
CA VAL A 109 19.98 -12.25 -0.54
C VAL A 109 19.79 -12.91 0.83
N GLY A 110 18.53 -12.98 1.28
CA GLY A 110 18.15 -13.45 2.61
C GLY A 110 18.16 -12.38 3.71
N SER A 111 18.74 -11.20 3.47
CA SER A 111 18.67 -10.07 4.41
C SER A 111 17.34 -9.31 4.29
N TYR A 112 16.92 -8.59 5.33
CA TYR A 112 15.71 -7.77 5.29
C TYR A 112 15.83 -6.58 4.34
N LYS A 113 14.81 -6.37 3.51
CA LYS A 113 14.79 -5.30 2.50
C LYS A 113 14.93 -3.91 3.12
N ALA A 114 14.15 -3.61 4.16
CA ALA A 114 14.14 -2.30 4.83
C ALA A 114 15.55 -1.88 5.30
N GLU A 115 16.25 -2.80 5.97
CA GLU A 115 17.59 -2.55 6.48
C GLU A 115 18.62 -2.30 5.38
N VAL A 116 18.66 -3.17 4.38
CA VAL A 116 19.65 -3.06 3.29
C VAL A 116 19.36 -1.80 2.46
N ALA A 117 18.08 -1.49 2.21
CA ALA A 117 17.67 -0.28 1.49
C ALA A 117 18.13 0.99 2.22
N ALA A 118 17.87 1.08 3.53
CA ALA A 118 18.31 2.20 4.37
C ALA A 118 19.83 2.36 4.32
N LYS A 119 20.58 1.28 4.63
CA LYS A 119 22.05 1.26 4.62
C LYS A 119 22.62 1.70 3.27
N PHE A 120 22.04 1.23 2.16
CA PHE A 120 22.51 1.56 0.82
C PHE A 120 22.33 3.04 0.50
N VAL A 121 21.14 3.59 0.77
CA VAL A 121 20.82 4.98 0.43
C VAL A 121 21.59 5.95 1.32
N GLU A 122 21.68 5.73 2.63
CA GLU A 122 22.49 6.56 3.54
C GLU A 122 23.98 6.57 3.17
N LYS A 123 24.51 5.41 2.73
CA LYS A 123 25.88 5.33 2.24
C LYS A 123 26.09 6.20 1.00
N ARG A 124 25.12 6.16 0.07
CA ARG A 124 25.18 6.82 -1.24
C ARG A 124 24.86 8.32 -1.17
N VAL A 125 23.91 8.72 -0.35
CA VAL A 125 23.33 10.06 -0.26
C VAL A 125 23.71 10.62 1.11
N LYS A 126 24.65 11.58 1.16
CA LYS A 126 25.10 12.12 2.46
C LYS A 126 24.05 13.03 3.09
N GLY A 127 23.92 12.96 4.41
CA GLY A 127 23.03 13.82 5.19
C GLY A 127 21.55 13.46 5.13
N VAL A 128 21.19 12.25 4.70
CA VAL A 128 19.86 11.66 4.96
C VAL A 128 20.01 10.62 6.07
N LYS A 129 18.99 10.51 6.91
CA LYS A 129 18.82 9.47 7.91
C LYS A 129 17.58 8.65 7.53
N ILE A 130 17.75 7.34 7.44
CA ILE A 130 16.69 6.40 7.10
C ILE A 130 16.58 5.39 8.24
N THR A 131 15.46 5.43 8.97
CA THR A 131 15.18 4.49 10.06
C THR A 131 14.40 3.29 9.53
N PRO A 132 14.99 2.08 9.43
CA PRO A 132 14.29 0.90 8.94
C PRO A 132 13.47 0.24 10.05
N TYR A 133 12.35 -0.37 9.66
CA TYR A 133 11.58 -1.29 10.47
C TYR A 133 11.28 -2.56 9.66
N CYS A 134 11.81 -3.68 10.13
CA CYS A 134 11.65 -4.99 9.50
C CYS A 134 10.44 -5.70 10.12
N GLY A 135 9.26 -5.43 9.58
CA GLY A 135 8.01 -5.90 10.15
C GLY A 135 6.80 -5.43 9.35
N LYS A 136 5.62 -5.81 9.84
CA LYS A 136 4.36 -5.47 9.20
C LYS A 136 3.92 -4.06 9.60
N ILE A 137 3.15 -3.40 8.74
CA ILE A 137 2.54 -2.10 9.08
C ILE A 137 1.59 -2.23 10.29
N GLN A 138 0.96 -3.39 10.45
CA GLN A 138 0.06 -3.72 11.55
C GLN A 138 0.76 -3.81 12.91
N ASP A 139 2.09 -3.90 12.95
CA ASP A 139 2.85 -4.01 14.20
C ASP A 139 3.05 -2.64 14.88
N LYS A 140 2.64 -1.55 14.22
CA LYS A 140 2.74 -0.17 14.72
C LYS A 140 1.37 0.35 15.12
N ASP A 141 1.36 1.13 16.19
CA ASP A 141 0.18 1.81 16.71
C ASP A 141 -0.05 3.17 16.03
N GLU A 142 -1.18 3.78 16.36
CA GLU A 142 -1.56 5.10 15.84
C GLU A 142 -0.55 6.19 16.17
N ASP A 143 0.00 6.17 17.40
CA ASP A 143 1.02 7.11 17.87
C ASP A 143 2.26 7.09 16.97
N TYR A 144 2.67 5.90 16.52
CA TYR A 144 3.74 5.79 15.54
C TYR A 144 3.40 6.49 14.23
N TYR A 145 2.19 6.36 13.68
CA TYR A 145 1.82 7.02 12.43
C TYR A 145 1.64 8.54 12.59
N MET A 146 1.22 8.99 13.77
CA MET A 146 0.97 10.41 14.07
C MET A 146 2.24 11.29 13.97
N GLN A 147 3.42 10.70 14.13
CA GLN A 147 4.69 11.44 14.09
C GLN A 147 5.13 11.91 12.69
N PHE A 148 4.51 11.39 11.63
CA PHE A 148 4.92 11.69 10.25
C PHE A 148 4.17 12.91 9.70
N GLY A 149 4.81 13.66 8.81
CA GLY A 149 4.17 14.73 8.05
C GLY A 149 3.37 14.19 6.86
N MET A 150 3.80 13.09 6.27
CA MET A 150 3.12 12.38 5.18
C MET A 150 3.63 10.95 5.03
N ILE A 151 2.87 10.14 4.31
CA ILE A 151 3.16 8.73 4.07
C ILE A 151 3.17 8.44 2.57
N VAL A 152 4.20 7.74 2.10
CA VAL A 152 4.35 7.35 0.68
C VAL A 152 4.37 5.82 0.57
N CYS A 153 3.41 5.24 -0.14
CA CYS A 153 3.23 3.81 -0.27
C CYS A 153 3.74 3.30 -1.63
N GLY A 154 4.58 2.26 -1.56
CA GLY A 154 4.99 1.42 -2.68
C GLY A 154 4.58 -0.04 -2.45
N LEU A 155 3.37 -0.26 -1.92
CA LEU A 155 2.83 -1.56 -1.56
C LEU A 155 2.49 -2.41 -2.79
N ASP A 156 2.41 -3.72 -2.62
CA ASP A 156 2.06 -4.68 -3.67
C ASP A 156 0.71 -5.38 -3.43
N SER A 157 0.15 -5.28 -2.22
CA SER A 157 -1.17 -5.83 -1.88
C SER A 157 -2.24 -4.75 -1.71
N ILE A 158 -3.48 -5.08 -2.06
CA ILE A 158 -4.66 -4.24 -1.81
C ILE A 158 -4.96 -4.19 -0.30
N GLU A 159 -4.78 -5.32 0.39
CA GLU A 159 -5.03 -5.43 1.83
C GLU A 159 -4.19 -4.44 2.65
N ALA A 160 -2.88 -4.37 2.39
CA ALA A 160 -2.00 -3.42 3.07
C ALA A 160 -2.39 -1.96 2.77
N ARG A 161 -2.78 -1.66 1.52
CA ARG A 161 -3.26 -0.31 1.13
C ARG A 161 -4.54 0.07 1.86
N ARG A 162 -5.50 -0.85 1.97
CA ARG A 162 -6.76 -0.65 2.69
C ARG A 162 -6.52 -0.46 4.18
N TRP A 163 -5.61 -1.23 4.78
CA TRP A 163 -5.27 -1.11 6.20
C TRP A 163 -4.68 0.26 6.54
N ILE A 164 -3.65 0.70 5.81
CA ILE A 164 -3.05 2.01 6.08
C ILE A 164 -4.05 3.14 5.80
N ASN A 165 -4.84 3.02 4.73
CA ASN A 165 -5.91 3.98 4.43
C ASN A 165 -6.91 4.12 5.58
N ALA A 166 -7.41 3.00 6.11
CA ALA A 166 -8.35 3.01 7.23
C ALA A 166 -7.72 3.62 8.50
N THR A 167 -6.44 3.31 8.76
CA THR A 167 -5.70 3.87 9.89
C THR A 167 -5.62 5.39 9.79
N LEU A 168 -5.17 5.93 8.65
CA LEU A 168 -5.00 7.37 8.47
C LEU A 168 -6.30 8.16 8.42
N VAL A 169 -7.39 7.55 7.92
CA VAL A 169 -8.72 8.15 7.99
C VAL A 169 -9.24 8.14 9.44
N GLY A 170 -9.03 7.06 10.18
CA GLY A 170 -9.44 6.96 11.59
C GLY A 170 -8.71 7.93 12.51
N MET A 171 -7.49 8.33 12.15
CA MET A 171 -6.69 9.32 12.87
C MET A 171 -7.19 10.75 12.73
N VAL A 172 -8.02 11.06 11.73
CA VAL A 172 -8.42 12.45 11.46
C VAL A 172 -9.29 13.00 12.60
N ASP A 173 -8.82 14.06 13.22
CA ASP A 173 -9.48 14.81 14.28
C ASP A 173 -9.63 16.29 13.84
N GLU A 174 -10.87 16.77 13.78
CA GLU A 174 -11.19 18.16 13.39
C GLU A 174 -10.59 19.20 14.34
N THR A 175 -10.27 18.81 15.59
CA THR A 175 -9.66 19.71 16.58
C THR A 175 -8.14 19.78 16.46
N ASN A 176 -7.52 18.84 15.75
CA ASN A 176 -6.08 18.75 15.56
C ASN A 176 -5.74 18.66 14.07
N PRO A 177 -5.41 19.78 13.39
CA PRO A 177 -5.05 19.78 11.99
C PRO A 177 -3.87 18.85 11.63
N ASP A 178 -2.93 18.66 12.56
CA ASP A 178 -1.77 17.79 12.35
C ASP A 178 -2.15 16.30 12.31
N SER A 179 -3.37 15.93 12.71
CA SER A 179 -3.86 14.55 12.68
C SER A 179 -4.06 14.02 11.25
N MET A 180 -4.35 14.91 10.29
CA MET A 180 -4.49 14.55 8.89
C MET A 180 -3.11 14.32 8.27
N LYS A 181 -2.84 13.07 7.88
CA LYS A 181 -1.61 12.69 7.21
C LYS A 181 -1.88 12.42 5.72
N PRO A 182 -1.36 13.26 4.81
CA PRO A 182 -1.44 12.98 3.38
C PRO A 182 -0.84 11.61 3.06
N LEU A 183 -1.58 10.82 2.30
CA LEU A 183 -1.16 9.51 1.81
C LEU A 183 -0.94 9.59 0.30
N ILE A 184 0.28 9.27 -0.13
CA ILE A 184 0.63 9.19 -1.55
C ILE A 184 0.80 7.72 -1.87
N ASP A 185 -0.07 7.16 -2.70
CA ASP A 185 -0.01 5.75 -3.08
C ASP A 185 0.43 5.60 -4.54
N GLY A 186 1.41 4.73 -4.76
CA GLY A 186 1.82 4.29 -6.08
C GLY A 186 1.48 2.82 -6.31
N GLY A 187 1.14 2.48 -7.55
CA GLY A 187 0.94 1.10 -7.99
C GLY A 187 1.53 0.88 -9.38
N THR A 188 2.01 -0.33 -9.63
CA THR A 188 2.58 -0.71 -10.94
C THR A 188 2.20 -2.15 -11.29
N GLU A 189 1.96 -2.38 -12.57
CA GLU A 189 1.73 -3.70 -13.15
C GLU A 189 2.18 -3.68 -14.61
N GLY A 190 3.27 -4.40 -14.92
CA GLY A 190 3.88 -4.41 -16.25
C GLY A 190 4.27 -3.01 -16.72
N PHE A 191 3.65 -2.56 -17.82
CA PHE A 191 3.82 -1.21 -18.38
C PHE A 191 2.75 -0.22 -17.93
N LYS A 192 1.90 -0.59 -16.98
CA LYS A 192 0.88 0.29 -16.41
C LYS A 192 1.24 0.67 -14.99
N GLY A 193 0.80 1.84 -14.58
CA GLY A 193 0.96 2.28 -13.20
C GLY A 193 0.10 3.48 -12.88
N GLN A 194 0.11 3.86 -11.61
CA GLN A 194 -0.68 4.96 -11.11
C GLN A 194 0.01 5.63 -9.94
N ALA A 195 -0.22 6.92 -9.80
CA ALA A 195 0.09 7.69 -8.60
C ALA A 195 -1.17 8.42 -8.17
N ARG A 196 -1.48 8.41 -6.88
CA ARG A 196 -2.63 9.11 -6.32
C ARG A 196 -2.28 9.76 -5.00
N VAL A 197 -2.95 10.87 -4.72
CA VAL A 197 -2.84 11.59 -3.45
C VAL A 197 -4.18 11.50 -2.76
N VAL A 198 -4.16 10.97 -1.55
CA VAL A 198 -5.30 10.88 -0.65
C VAL A 198 -5.04 11.84 0.50
N LEU A 199 -5.87 12.87 0.57
CA LEU A 199 -6.08 13.67 1.76
C LEU A 199 -7.24 13.02 2.54
N PRO A 200 -6.97 12.33 3.67
CA PRO A 200 -7.97 11.65 4.47
C PRO A 200 -9.19 12.52 4.76
N SER A 201 -10.39 11.95 4.63
CA SER A 201 -11.70 12.61 4.82
C SER A 201 -12.05 13.75 3.84
N MET A 202 -11.09 14.31 3.09
CA MET A 202 -11.32 15.40 2.12
C MET A 202 -11.46 14.92 0.67
N THR A 203 -10.57 14.01 0.24
CA THR A 203 -10.55 13.47 -1.13
C THR A 203 -11.01 12.01 -1.15
N SER A 204 -11.09 11.39 -2.33
CA SER A 204 -11.42 9.96 -2.41
C SER A 204 -10.32 9.11 -1.78
N CYS A 205 -10.70 8.27 -0.82
CA CYS A 205 -9.75 7.37 -0.16
C CYS A 205 -9.58 6.06 -0.95
N ILE A 206 -8.69 5.16 -0.52
CA ILE A 206 -8.47 3.87 -1.21
C ILE A 206 -9.78 3.05 -1.28
N GLU A 207 -10.60 3.10 -0.23
CA GLU A 207 -11.87 2.37 -0.20
C GLU A 207 -12.91 2.95 -1.18
N CYS A 208 -12.86 4.26 -1.49
CA CYS A 208 -13.71 4.84 -2.53
C CYS A 208 -13.41 4.25 -3.92
N GLN A 209 -12.20 3.75 -4.12
CA GLN A 209 -11.65 3.31 -5.41
C GLN A 209 -11.61 1.77 -5.53
N LEU A 210 -12.14 1.04 -4.54
CA LEU A 210 -11.99 -0.42 -4.45
C LEU A 210 -12.59 -1.16 -5.66
N ASP A 211 -13.66 -0.61 -6.23
CA ASP A 211 -14.32 -1.11 -7.44
C ASP A 211 -13.49 -0.97 -8.72
N MET A 212 -12.51 -0.04 -8.75
CA MET A 212 -11.55 0.06 -9.86
C MET A 212 -10.51 -1.06 -9.82
N HIS A 213 -10.30 -1.68 -8.66
CA HIS A 213 -9.48 -2.87 -8.55
C HIS A 213 -10.34 -4.07 -8.95
N ALA A 214 -10.40 -4.35 -10.25
CA ALA A 214 -11.11 -5.50 -10.78
C ALA A 214 -10.65 -6.78 -10.04
N PRO A 215 -11.54 -7.51 -9.34
CA PRO A 215 -11.16 -8.79 -8.77
C PRO A 215 -10.74 -9.71 -9.91
N ARG A 216 -9.63 -10.42 -9.74
CA ARG A 216 -9.21 -11.42 -10.71
C ARG A 216 -10.31 -12.47 -10.79
N ALA A 217 -10.78 -12.76 -12.00
CA ALA A 217 -11.78 -13.80 -12.20
C ALA A 217 -11.18 -15.15 -11.74
N ALA A 218 -11.68 -15.67 -10.62
CA ALA A 218 -11.33 -17.01 -10.17
C ALA A 218 -11.81 -18.02 -11.24
N VAL A 219 -10.94 -18.95 -11.61
CA VAL A 219 -11.32 -20.01 -12.56
C VAL A 219 -12.25 -20.98 -11.83
N PRO A 220 -13.48 -21.24 -12.32
CA PRO A 220 -14.42 -22.11 -11.62
C PRO A 220 -13.84 -23.52 -11.38
N LEU A 221 -14.03 -24.07 -10.18
CA LEU A 221 -13.53 -25.41 -9.81
C LEU A 221 -13.98 -26.50 -10.79
N CYS A 222 -15.21 -26.43 -11.30
CA CYS A 222 -15.69 -27.38 -12.31
C CYS A 222 -14.86 -27.33 -13.59
N THR A 223 -14.38 -26.16 -14.00
CA THR A 223 -13.50 -25.98 -15.16
C THR A 223 -12.14 -26.61 -14.90
N LEU A 224 -11.56 -26.39 -13.72
CA LEU A 224 -10.28 -26.98 -13.31
C LEU A 224 -10.36 -28.51 -13.24
N ALA A 225 -11.43 -29.03 -12.62
CA ALA A 225 -11.59 -30.46 -12.36
C ALA A 225 -11.98 -31.26 -13.62
N THR A 226 -12.82 -30.71 -14.50
CA THR A 226 -13.46 -31.51 -15.57
C THR A 226 -13.07 -31.12 -16.99
N ILE A 227 -12.94 -29.82 -17.30
CA ILE A 227 -12.74 -29.35 -18.69
C ILE A 227 -11.73 -28.18 -18.70
N PRO A 228 -10.43 -28.44 -18.44
CA PRO A 228 -9.40 -27.43 -18.63
C PRO A 228 -9.33 -27.03 -20.11
N ARG A 229 -9.04 -25.76 -20.39
CA ARG A 229 -9.00 -25.19 -21.74
C ARG A 229 -7.71 -24.44 -22.06
N GLN A 230 -6.99 -24.02 -21.01
CA GLN A 230 -5.78 -23.23 -21.09
C GLN A 230 -4.69 -23.89 -20.24
N PRO A 231 -3.40 -23.68 -20.55
CA PRO A 231 -2.30 -24.25 -19.76
C PRO A 231 -2.35 -23.77 -18.30
N GLN A 232 -2.82 -22.55 -18.04
CA GLN A 232 -3.03 -22.02 -16.69
C GLN A 232 -4.03 -22.86 -15.88
N HIS A 233 -5.09 -23.40 -16.50
CA HIS A 233 -6.06 -24.25 -15.82
C HIS A 233 -5.44 -25.57 -15.35
N CYS A 234 -4.49 -26.11 -16.13
CA CYS A 234 -3.79 -27.34 -15.77
C CYS A 234 -2.85 -27.11 -14.57
N ILE A 235 -2.24 -25.92 -14.51
CA ILE A 235 -1.39 -25.51 -13.39
C ILE A 235 -2.24 -25.28 -12.14
N GLU A 236 -3.34 -24.55 -12.23
CA GLU A 236 -4.23 -24.33 -11.07
C GLU A 236 -4.87 -25.63 -10.57
N TRP A 237 -5.21 -26.56 -11.48
CA TRP A 237 -5.64 -27.89 -11.07
C TRP A 237 -4.54 -28.62 -10.27
N ALA A 238 -3.29 -28.54 -10.71
CA ALA A 238 -2.18 -29.16 -9.99
C ALA A 238 -1.95 -28.52 -8.61
N HIS A 239 -2.09 -27.19 -8.55
CA HIS A 239 -1.89 -26.35 -7.38
C HIS A 239 -2.95 -26.60 -6.29
N ILE A 240 -4.23 -26.58 -6.67
CA ILE A 240 -5.35 -26.62 -5.72
C ILE A 240 -5.82 -28.06 -5.47
N ILE A 241 -6.03 -28.83 -6.53
CA ILE A 241 -6.70 -30.13 -6.45
C ILE A 241 -5.67 -31.25 -6.28
N ALA A 242 -4.71 -31.36 -7.20
CA ALA A 242 -3.78 -32.49 -7.20
C ALA A 242 -2.86 -32.48 -5.98
N TRP A 243 -2.44 -31.30 -5.52
CA TRP A 243 -1.63 -31.15 -4.31
C TRP A 243 -2.38 -31.67 -3.08
N GLU A 244 -3.61 -31.22 -2.84
CA GLU A 244 -4.41 -31.69 -1.70
C GLU A 244 -4.67 -33.21 -1.75
N GLU A 245 -4.89 -33.77 -2.95
CA GLU A 245 -5.12 -35.22 -3.11
C GLU A 245 -3.87 -36.08 -2.83
N HIS A 246 -2.69 -35.62 -3.27
CA HIS A 246 -1.45 -36.44 -3.25
C HIS A 246 -0.47 -36.07 -2.13
N ARG A 247 -0.62 -34.87 -1.56
CA ARG A 247 0.29 -34.27 -0.57
C ARG A 247 -0.49 -33.60 0.57
N LYS A 248 -1.53 -34.27 1.07
CA LYS A 248 -2.45 -33.75 2.09
C LYS A 248 -1.77 -33.30 3.39
N ASP A 249 -0.65 -33.92 3.76
CA ASP A 249 0.09 -33.64 4.99
C ASP A 249 1.28 -32.66 4.79
N ASP A 250 1.49 -32.19 3.56
CA ASP A 250 2.62 -31.33 3.18
C ASP A 250 2.11 -29.94 2.80
N THR A 251 2.68 -28.91 3.43
CA THR A 251 2.26 -27.52 3.16
C THR A 251 2.98 -27.03 1.92
N LEU A 252 2.23 -26.60 0.91
CA LEU A 252 2.82 -26.10 -0.32
C LEU A 252 3.64 -24.82 -0.06
N ASP A 253 4.95 -24.97 -0.07
CA ASP A 253 5.88 -23.85 -0.23
C ASP A 253 6.02 -23.49 -1.73
N THR A 254 5.59 -22.29 -2.10
CA THR A 254 5.71 -21.80 -3.48
C THR A 254 7.12 -21.35 -3.84
N ASP A 255 7.98 -21.10 -2.84
CA ASP A 255 9.37 -20.71 -3.04
C ASP A 255 10.32 -21.93 -3.15
N ASP A 256 9.86 -23.12 -2.76
CA ASP A 256 10.61 -24.37 -2.91
C ASP A 256 10.66 -24.85 -4.37
N PRO A 257 11.86 -24.96 -5.00
CA PRO A 257 12.02 -25.50 -6.34
C PRO A 257 11.49 -26.93 -6.52
N GLU A 258 11.52 -27.78 -5.49
CA GLU A 258 11.01 -29.15 -5.56
C GLU A 258 9.49 -29.16 -5.69
N HIS A 259 8.81 -28.31 -4.93
CA HIS A 259 7.35 -28.16 -4.96
C HIS A 259 6.89 -27.63 -6.31
N ILE A 260 7.54 -26.57 -6.82
CA ILE A 260 7.23 -26.03 -8.14
C ILE A 260 7.50 -27.05 -9.25
N THR A 261 8.57 -27.83 -9.15
CA THR A 261 8.88 -28.89 -10.11
C THR A 261 7.81 -29.97 -10.12
N TRP A 262 7.30 -30.35 -8.95
CA TRP A 262 6.20 -31.31 -8.82
C TRP A 262 4.92 -30.77 -9.49
N LEU A 263 4.55 -29.53 -9.19
CA LEU A 263 3.39 -28.86 -9.78
C LEU A 263 3.51 -28.79 -11.31
N TYR A 264 4.69 -28.43 -11.81
CA TYR A 264 4.97 -28.37 -13.25
C TYR A 264 4.80 -29.73 -13.92
N GLN A 265 5.34 -30.81 -13.34
CA GLN A 265 5.21 -32.15 -13.90
C GLN A 265 3.75 -32.65 -13.92
N ARG A 266 2.96 -32.31 -12.89
CA ARG A 266 1.54 -32.66 -12.84
C ARG A 266 0.70 -31.86 -13.80
N ALA A 267 0.94 -30.55 -13.88
CA ALA A 267 0.31 -29.68 -14.87
C ALA A 267 0.61 -30.15 -16.29
N LEU A 268 1.84 -30.57 -16.59
CA LEU A 268 2.24 -31.05 -17.90
C LEU A 268 1.61 -32.41 -18.26
N SER A 269 1.44 -33.29 -17.28
CA SER A 269 0.73 -34.56 -17.48
C SER A 269 -0.76 -34.32 -17.75
N ARG A 270 -1.39 -33.45 -16.96
CA ARG A 270 -2.78 -33.03 -17.14
C ARG A 270 -3.00 -32.35 -18.50
N ALA A 271 -2.10 -31.47 -18.90
CA ALA A 271 -2.19 -30.79 -20.19
C ALA A 271 -2.14 -31.78 -21.37
N LYS A 272 -1.32 -32.84 -21.28
CA LYS A 272 -1.29 -33.93 -22.27
C LYS A 272 -2.61 -34.70 -22.35
N GLU A 273 -3.27 -34.97 -21.23
CA GLU A 273 -4.58 -35.66 -21.20
C GLU A 273 -5.65 -34.90 -22.00
N PHE A 274 -5.60 -33.56 -21.99
CA PHE A 274 -6.57 -32.69 -22.64
C PHE A 274 -6.08 -32.08 -23.95
N ASN A 275 -4.92 -32.52 -24.49
CA ASN A 275 -4.28 -31.94 -25.67
C ASN A 275 -4.08 -30.41 -25.59
N ILE A 276 -3.64 -29.93 -24.43
CA ILE A 276 -3.31 -28.53 -24.18
C ILE A 276 -1.79 -28.37 -24.25
N GLU A 277 -1.33 -27.45 -25.09
CA GLU A 277 0.08 -27.10 -25.21
C GLU A 277 0.41 -25.82 -24.42
N GLY A 278 1.71 -25.56 -24.21
CA GLY A 278 2.19 -24.29 -23.64
C GLY A 278 2.44 -24.28 -22.12
N VAL A 279 2.30 -25.40 -21.41
CA VAL A 279 2.73 -25.51 -20.01
C VAL A 279 4.25 -25.46 -19.92
N THR A 280 4.77 -24.44 -19.25
CA THR A 280 6.21 -24.26 -19.00
C THR A 280 6.49 -24.09 -17.51
N TYR A 281 7.74 -24.32 -17.09
CA TYR A 281 8.16 -24.11 -15.71
C TYR A 281 7.95 -22.64 -15.27
N SER A 282 8.33 -21.69 -16.12
CA SER A 282 8.14 -20.25 -15.86
C SER A 282 6.66 -19.88 -15.74
N MET A 283 5.78 -20.44 -16.59
CA MET A 283 4.34 -20.24 -16.47
C MET A 283 3.80 -20.84 -15.16
N THR A 284 4.32 -22.00 -14.75
CA THR A 284 3.93 -22.65 -13.50
C THR A 284 4.25 -21.76 -12.30
N GLN A 285 5.47 -21.21 -12.23
CA GLN A 285 5.83 -20.23 -11.22
C GLN A 285 4.94 -18.98 -11.27
N GLY A 286 4.67 -18.47 -12.47
CA GLY A 286 3.83 -17.29 -12.69
C GLY A 286 2.41 -17.44 -12.13
N VAL A 287 1.77 -18.58 -12.41
CA VAL A 287 0.40 -18.89 -11.95
C VAL A 287 0.39 -19.14 -10.45
N VAL A 288 1.25 -20.03 -9.94
CA VAL A 288 1.27 -20.43 -8.51
C VAL A 288 1.61 -19.26 -7.60
N LYS A 289 2.64 -18.47 -7.95
CA LYS A 289 3.03 -17.28 -7.17
C LYS A 289 2.22 -16.03 -7.53
N ASN A 290 1.24 -16.14 -8.43
CA ASN A 290 0.45 -14.99 -8.89
C ASN A 290 1.31 -13.79 -9.36
N ILE A 291 2.45 -14.08 -10.02
CA ILE A 291 3.51 -13.10 -10.31
C ILE A 291 2.96 -11.96 -11.17
N ILE A 292 2.97 -10.76 -10.61
CA ILE A 292 2.71 -9.52 -11.35
C ILE A 292 4.00 -9.14 -12.09
N PRO A 293 3.97 -8.98 -13.42
CA PRO A 293 5.12 -8.47 -14.17
C PRO A 293 5.56 -7.13 -13.60
N ALA A 294 6.84 -6.97 -13.29
CA ALA A 294 7.35 -5.77 -12.65
C ALA A 294 8.61 -5.29 -13.38
N ILE A 295 8.57 -4.04 -13.83
CA ILE A 295 9.58 -3.45 -14.71
C ILE A 295 10.18 -2.22 -14.03
N ALA A 296 11.52 -2.09 -14.07
CA ALA A 296 12.22 -0.97 -13.46
C ALA A 296 11.78 0.40 -14.00
N SER A 297 11.52 0.51 -15.32
CA SER A 297 11.07 1.75 -15.95
C SER A 297 9.72 2.24 -15.39
N THR A 298 8.73 1.35 -15.29
CA THR A 298 7.40 1.68 -14.76
C THR A 298 7.49 2.08 -13.28
N ASN A 299 8.28 1.35 -12.48
CA ASN A 299 8.56 1.72 -11.09
C ASN A 299 9.18 3.12 -10.99
N ALA A 300 10.15 3.43 -11.85
CA ALA A 300 10.81 4.73 -11.84
C ALA A 300 9.84 5.88 -12.20
N ILE A 301 8.98 5.69 -13.21
CA ILE A 301 7.97 6.69 -13.61
C ILE A 301 6.99 6.94 -12.45
N VAL A 302 6.41 5.89 -11.89
CA VAL A 302 5.43 6.03 -10.81
C VAL A 302 6.06 6.60 -9.54
N ALA A 303 7.25 6.11 -9.15
CA ALA A 303 7.99 6.64 -8.00
C ALA A 303 8.31 8.13 -8.14
N ALA A 304 8.68 8.57 -9.35
CA ALA A 304 8.97 9.97 -9.62
C ALA A 304 7.70 10.82 -9.46
N SER A 305 6.55 10.37 -9.99
CA SER A 305 5.27 11.03 -9.77
C SER A 305 4.93 11.13 -8.28
N CYS A 306 4.99 10.03 -7.53
CA CYS A 306 4.72 10.04 -6.08
C CYS A 306 5.65 11.00 -5.32
N CYS A 307 6.95 10.98 -5.61
CA CYS A 307 7.91 11.83 -4.89
C CYS A 307 7.80 13.31 -5.28
N ASN A 308 7.36 13.61 -6.50
CA ASN A 308 7.03 14.98 -6.89
C ASN A 308 5.84 15.50 -6.07
N GLU A 309 4.78 14.70 -5.89
CA GLU A 309 3.65 15.09 -5.04
C GLU A 309 4.08 15.26 -3.58
N ALA A 310 4.93 14.37 -3.04
CA ALA A 310 5.49 14.51 -1.70
C ALA A 310 6.27 15.84 -1.55
N PHE A 311 7.12 16.16 -2.53
CA PHE A 311 7.88 17.40 -2.52
C PHE A 311 6.97 18.64 -2.57
N LYS A 312 5.94 18.62 -3.42
CA LYS A 312 4.97 19.72 -3.53
C LYS A 312 4.20 19.93 -2.23
N ILE A 313 3.68 18.86 -1.63
CA ILE A 313 2.96 18.90 -0.35
C ILE A 313 3.87 19.42 0.77
N ALA A 314 5.14 19.00 0.80
CA ALA A 314 6.07 19.42 1.86
C ALA A 314 6.51 20.89 1.75
N THR A 315 6.43 21.48 0.55
CA THR A 315 7.08 22.77 0.26
C THR A 315 6.13 23.86 -0.23
N ASN A 316 4.90 23.53 -0.63
CA ASN A 316 3.93 24.44 -1.26
C ASN A 316 4.47 25.16 -2.52
N THR A 317 5.53 24.64 -3.14
CA THR A 317 6.15 25.23 -4.33
C THR A 317 5.29 25.15 -5.59
N ASN A 318 4.28 24.27 -5.62
CA ASN A 318 3.37 24.09 -6.74
C ASN A 318 2.11 23.31 -6.30
N PRO A 319 0.98 23.42 -7.02
CA PRO A 319 -0.15 22.53 -6.88
C PRO A 319 0.24 21.06 -6.97
N PHE A 320 -0.44 20.26 -6.16
CA PHE A 320 -0.29 18.81 -6.10
C PHE A 320 -1.60 18.12 -6.48
N LEU A 321 -1.55 16.82 -6.76
CA LEU A 321 -2.76 16.08 -7.11
C LEU A 321 -3.80 16.21 -5.98
N GLY A 322 -5.00 16.67 -6.32
CA GLY A 322 -6.10 16.91 -5.39
C GLY A 322 -6.10 18.28 -4.72
N TYR A 323 -5.17 19.19 -5.04
CA TYR A 323 -5.22 20.58 -4.57
C TYR A 323 -4.46 21.60 -5.46
N PRO A 324 -5.04 22.77 -5.79
CA PRO A 324 -6.38 23.25 -5.43
C PRO A 324 -7.49 22.67 -6.33
N GLU A 325 -7.09 22.10 -7.47
CA GLU A 325 -7.99 21.33 -8.33
C GLU A 325 -8.33 19.98 -7.70
N LYS A 326 -9.37 19.32 -8.18
CA LYS A 326 -9.85 18.08 -7.56
C LYS A 326 -9.19 16.82 -8.11
N ASP A 327 -8.32 16.97 -9.11
CA ASP A 327 -7.64 15.88 -9.80
C ASP A 327 -6.64 15.15 -8.90
N ASN A 328 -7.07 14.06 -8.26
CA ASN A 328 -6.32 13.33 -7.25
C ASN A 328 -5.68 12.02 -7.75
N TYR A 329 -5.87 11.69 -9.03
CA TYR A 329 -5.43 10.43 -9.62
C TYR A 329 -4.68 10.66 -10.93
N MET A 330 -3.50 10.06 -11.05
CA MET A 330 -2.71 9.98 -12.28
C MET A 330 -2.55 8.52 -12.70
N MET A 331 -2.91 8.22 -13.94
CA MET A 331 -2.68 6.94 -14.60
C MET A 331 -1.52 7.06 -15.60
N TYR A 332 -0.73 5.99 -15.73
CA TYR A 332 0.29 5.80 -16.74
C TYR A 332 0.06 4.48 -17.48
N THR A 333 0.17 4.52 -18.81
CA THR A 333 0.18 3.33 -19.68
C THR A 333 1.33 3.44 -20.66
N GLY A 334 2.12 2.38 -20.73
CA GLY A 334 3.32 2.25 -21.56
C GLY A 334 3.24 1.14 -22.63
N ASP A 335 2.07 0.53 -22.86
CA ASP A 335 1.92 -0.64 -23.74
C ASP A 335 2.27 -0.32 -25.21
N ASP A 336 1.72 0.78 -25.76
CA ASP A 336 1.92 1.20 -27.16
C ASP A 336 2.76 2.47 -27.30
N SER A 337 2.70 3.36 -26.30
CA SER A 337 3.39 4.66 -26.25
C SER A 337 3.44 5.16 -24.81
N VAL A 338 4.01 6.34 -24.57
CA VAL A 338 3.99 7.00 -23.26
C VAL A 338 2.70 7.81 -23.15
N TYR A 339 1.74 7.30 -22.38
CA TYR A 339 0.47 7.99 -22.11
C TYR A 339 0.25 8.18 -20.62
N THR A 340 -0.20 9.39 -20.25
CA THR A 340 -0.63 9.70 -18.89
C THR A 340 -1.97 10.42 -18.91
N TYR A 341 -2.83 10.09 -17.96
CA TYR A 341 -4.12 10.75 -17.78
C TYR A 341 -4.33 11.08 -16.31
N THR A 342 -4.71 12.33 -16.05
CA THR A 342 -4.96 12.83 -14.71
C THR A 342 -6.43 13.22 -14.61
N PHE A 343 -7.10 12.83 -13.53
CA PHE A 343 -8.52 13.09 -13.32
C PHE A 343 -8.90 13.08 -11.83
N GLU A 344 -10.02 13.71 -11.51
CA GLU A 344 -10.67 13.63 -10.20
C GLU A 344 -11.36 12.28 -10.03
N HIS A 345 -10.85 11.44 -9.13
CA HIS A 345 -11.66 10.38 -8.56
C HIS A 345 -12.51 10.96 -7.43
N GLN A 346 -13.82 10.93 -7.60
CA GLN A 346 -14.75 11.52 -6.64
C GLN A 346 -14.79 10.75 -5.32
N LYS A 347 -14.87 11.50 -4.22
CA LYS A 347 -15.12 10.93 -2.88
C LYS A 347 -16.56 10.39 -2.85
N LYS A 348 -16.74 9.17 -2.38
CA LYS A 348 -18.05 8.55 -2.19
C LYS A 348 -18.60 8.95 -0.82
N ASP A 349 -19.79 9.54 -0.78
CA ASP A 349 -20.45 9.96 0.47
C ASP A 349 -20.80 8.76 1.36
N ASP A 350 -21.14 7.63 0.73
CA ASP A 350 -21.44 6.34 1.36
C ASP A 350 -20.20 5.46 1.56
N CYS A 351 -18.99 6.03 1.49
CA CYS A 351 -17.76 5.26 1.71
C CYS A 351 -17.74 4.73 3.16
N PRO A 352 -17.56 3.42 3.38
CA PRO A 352 -17.57 2.85 4.73
C PRO A 352 -16.34 3.24 5.57
N VAL A 353 -15.38 3.97 4.99
CA VAL A 353 -14.15 4.40 5.67
C VAL A 353 -14.12 5.93 5.82
N CYS A 354 -14.22 6.70 4.73
CA CYS A 354 -14.12 8.16 4.78
C CYS A 354 -15.44 8.92 4.56
N GLY A 355 -16.57 8.21 4.45
CA GLY A 355 -17.89 8.79 4.25
C GLY A 355 -18.30 9.66 5.44
N SER A 356 -18.84 10.84 5.15
CA SER A 356 -19.34 11.77 6.16
C SER A 356 -20.79 11.43 6.52
N GLY A 357 -21.13 11.48 7.82
CA GLY A 357 -22.53 11.35 8.27
C GLY A 357 -23.00 9.93 8.61
N ASN A 358 -22.07 8.97 8.79
CA ASN A 358 -22.39 7.60 9.21
C ASN A 358 -23.38 6.87 8.27
N ILE A 359 -23.35 7.20 6.97
CA ILE A 359 -24.24 6.65 5.96
C ILE A 359 -23.77 5.23 5.60
N ALA A 360 -24.66 4.24 5.74
CA ALA A 360 -24.37 2.86 5.39
C ALA A 360 -24.44 2.63 3.87
N ARG A 361 -23.41 2.01 3.30
CA ARG A 361 -23.29 1.72 1.87
C ARG A 361 -24.31 0.66 1.43
N PRO A 362 -25.15 0.89 0.41
CA PRO A 362 -26.06 -0.14 -0.08
C PRO A 362 -25.30 -1.40 -0.51
N LEU A 363 -25.72 -2.56 -0.01
CA LEU A 363 -25.18 -3.87 -0.34
C LEU A 363 -26.31 -4.75 -0.86
N THR A 364 -26.22 -5.12 -2.14
CA THR A 364 -27.23 -5.97 -2.77
C THR A 364 -27.05 -7.42 -2.35
N ILE A 365 -28.06 -8.04 -1.76
CA ILE A 365 -28.02 -9.40 -1.21
C ILE A 365 -29.14 -10.22 -1.85
N ASN A 366 -28.84 -11.44 -2.31
CA ASN A 366 -29.91 -12.36 -2.73
C ASN A 366 -30.64 -12.86 -1.47
N PRO A 367 -31.98 -12.68 -1.37
CA PRO A 367 -32.75 -13.00 -0.17
C PRO A 367 -32.67 -14.47 0.25
N ASN A 368 -32.42 -15.38 -0.70
CA ASN A 368 -32.34 -16.82 -0.44
C ASN A 368 -30.94 -17.32 -0.09
N THR A 369 -29.93 -16.45 -0.12
CA THR A 369 -28.55 -16.79 0.25
C THR A 369 -28.50 -17.11 1.73
N THR A 370 -27.76 -18.15 2.12
CA THR A 370 -27.50 -18.43 3.53
C THR A 370 -26.52 -17.42 4.11
N LEU A 371 -26.45 -17.28 5.44
CA LEU A 371 -25.44 -16.44 6.07
C LEU A 371 -24.01 -16.94 5.76
N GLN A 372 -23.81 -18.26 5.68
CA GLN A 372 -22.53 -18.85 5.29
C GLN A 372 -22.13 -18.42 3.87
N ASP A 373 -23.01 -18.61 2.88
CA ASP A 373 -22.74 -18.23 1.49
C ASP A 373 -22.52 -16.71 1.37
N PHE A 374 -23.22 -15.91 2.18
CA PHE A 374 -23.02 -14.46 2.23
C PHE A 374 -21.63 -14.11 2.76
N ILE A 375 -21.19 -14.73 3.86
CA ILE A 375 -19.86 -14.57 4.44
C ILE A 375 -18.78 -14.95 3.42
N ASP A 376 -18.93 -16.11 2.78
CA ASP A 376 -17.96 -16.61 1.81
C ASP A 376 -17.89 -15.70 0.57
N GLY A 377 -19.02 -15.12 0.16
CA GLY A 377 -19.10 -14.17 -0.94
C GLY A 377 -18.57 -12.76 -0.64
N LEU A 378 -18.40 -12.36 0.63
CA LEU A 378 -17.90 -11.02 0.98
C LEU A 378 -16.45 -10.78 0.54
N ALA A 379 -15.64 -11.84 0.45
CA ALA A 379 -14.27 -11.75 -0.02
C ALA A 379 -14.17 -11.44 -1.52
N GLU A 380 -15.14 -11.89 -2.31
CA GLU A 380 -15.14 -11.78 -3.78
C GLU A 380 -15.85 -10.53 -4.30
N ARG A 381 -16.73 -9.93 -3.48
CA ARG A 381 -17.49 -8.72 -3.84
C ARG A 381 -16.55 -7.53 -4.07
N PRO A 382 -16.56 -6.89 -5.26
CA PRO A 382 -15.69 -5.75 -5.56
C PRO A 382 -15.82 -4.60 -4.56
N GLU A 383 -17.01 -4.39 -4.00
CA GLU A 383 -17.34 -3.31 -3.08
C GLU A 383 -16.97 -3.57 -1.60
N ALA A 384 -16.54 -4.78 -1.24
CA ALA A 384 -16.27 -5.18 0.15
C ALA A 384 -14.90 -5.85 0.34
N GLN A 385 -14.62 -6.92 -0.41
CA GLN A 385 -13.37 -7.70 -0.32
C GLN A 385 -12.95 -8.03 1.14
N LEU A 386 -13.88 -8.51 1.98
CA LEU A 386 -13.64 -8.82 3.40
C LEU A 386 -13.42 -10.32 3.58
N LYS A 387 -12.25 -10.71 4.11
CA LYS A 387 -11.82 -12.13 4.19
C LYS A 387 -12.22 -12.80 5.50
N ASN A 388 -12.22 -12.04 6.60
CA ASN A 388 -12.47 -12.55 7.95
C ASN A 388 -13.55 -11.73 8.66
N PRO A 389 -14.77 -11.65 8.10
CA PRO A 389 -15.81 -10.78 8.62
C PRO A 389 -16.43 -11.31 9.91
N ALA A 390 -16.73 -10.39 10.83
CA ALA A 390 -17.70 -10.54 11.89
C ALA A 390 -18.83 -9.55 11.63
N ILE A 391 -20.07 -10.05 11.66
CA ILE A 391 -21.26 -9.36 11.18
C ILE A 391 -22.24 -9.19 12.34
N ARG A 392 -22.71 -7.97 12.52
CA ARG A 392 -23.76 -7.64 13.49
C ARG A 392 -24.74 -6.63 12.91
N THR A 393 -25.94 -6.62 13.46
CA THR A 393 -26.89 -5.52 13.30
C THR A 393 -26.84 -4.62 14.52
N GLY A 394 -27.68 -3.57 14.56
CA GLY A 394 -27.82 -2.72 15.74
C GLY A 394 -28.23 -3.48 16.99
N GLU A 395 -29.00 -4.56 16.84
CA GLU A 395 -29.62 -5.29 17.97
C GLU A 395 -28.94 -6.62 18.29
N LYS A 396 -28.41 -7.33 17.28
CA LYS A 396 -27.90 -8.71 17.44
C LYS A 396 -26.63 -8.98 16.65
N SER A 397 -25.82 -9.91 17.15
CA SER A 397 -24.67 -10.43 16.40
C SER A 397 -25.13 -11.58 15.51
N LEU A 398 -24.79 -11.53 14.22
CA LEU A 398 -25.12 -12.60 13.27
C LEU A 398 -24.01 -13.65 13.24
N TRP A 399 -22.76 -13.20 13.15
CA TRP A 399 -21.57 -14.04 13.12
C TRP A 399 -20.36 -13.36 13.76
N MET A 400 -19.55 -14.11 14.50
CA MET A 400 -18.30 -13.64 15.10
C MET A 400 -17.25 -14.74 15.13
N GLN A 401 -15.97 -14.37 15.01
CA GLN A 401 -14.85 -15.32 15.10
C GLN A 401 -14.38 -15.66 16.53
N LEU A 402 -15.06 -15.15 17.56
CA LEU A 402 -14.72 -15.40 18.96
C LEU A 402 -15.25 -16.77 19.38
N ALA A 403 -14.35 -17.68 19.81
CA ALA A 403 -14.66 -19.08 20.10
C ALA A 403 -15.84 -19.26 21.07
N SER A 404 -15.97 -18.39 22.08
CA SER A 404 -17.05 -18.44 23.07
C SER A 404 -18.44 -18.17 22.50
N LEU A 405 -18.55 -17.39 21.41
CA LEU A 405 -19.81 -17.02 20.77
C LEU A 405 -20.07 -17.86 19.52
N GLN A 406 -19.05 -18.52 18.96
CA GLN A 406 -19.19 -19.34 17.76
C GLN A 406 -20.20 -20.48 17.94
N GLU A 407 -20.18 -21.20 19.06
CA GLU A 407 -21.14 -22.28 19.29
C GLU A 407 -22.60 -21.81 19.29
N GLN A 408 -22.85 -20.61 19.80
CA GLN A 408 -24.19 -20.02 19.87
C GLN A 408 -24.66 -19.44 18.54
N LEU A 409 -23.74 -18.90 17.74
CA LEU A 409 -24.04 -18.25 16.45
C LEU A 409 -23.99 -19.22 15.27
N ARG A 410 -23.39 -20.40 15.42
CA ARG A 410 -23.31 -21.43 14.38
C ARG A 410 -24.66 -21.78 13.75
N PRO A 411 -25.78 -21.88 14.49
CA PRO A 411 -27.10 -22.14 13.89
C PRO A 411 -27.60 -21.03 12.96
N ASN A 412 -27.00 -19.83 12.97
CA ASN A 412 -27.37 -18.77 12.04
C ASN A 412 -26.75 -18.95 10.66
N LEU A 413 -25.67 -19.72 10.53
CA LEU A 413 -24.96 -19.91 9.27
C LEU A 413 -25.84 -20.53 8.18
N ASP A 414 -26.70 -21.48 8.57
CA ASP A 414 -27.61 -22.19 7.67
C ASP A 414 -28.91 -21.42 7.38
N LYS A 415 -29.18 -20.34 8.10
CA LYS A 415 -30.40 -19.53 7.92
C LYS A 415 -30.26 -18.61 6.71
N LYS A 416 -31.37 -18.36 6.04
CA LYS A 416 -31.41 -17.38 4.94
C LYS A 416 -31.25 -15.96 5.47
N MET A 417 -30.70 -15.09 4.63
CA MET A 417 -30.54 -13.67 4.98
C MET A 417 -31.88 -13.01 5.37
N THR A 418 -32.99 -13.37 4.72
CA THR A 418 -34.34 -12.86 5.08
C THR A 418 -34.86 -13.33 6.43
N GLU A 419 -34.31 -14.40 7.01
CA GLU A 419 -34.65 -14.85 8.37
C GLU A 419 -33.83 -14.11 9.44
N LEU A 420 -32.74 -13.46 9.01
CA LEU A 420 -31.77 -12.83 9.89
C LEU A 420 -31.88 -11.31 9.89
N VAL A 421 -32.18 -10.69 8.75
CA VAL A 421 -32.19 -9.24 8.58
C VAL A 421 -33.34 -8.77 7.68
N GLU A 422 -33.73 -7.51 7.86
CA GLU A 422 -34.81 -6.86 7.10
C GLU A 422 -34.28 -5.97 5.96
N GLU A 423 -35.13 -5.68 4.97
CA GLU A 423 -34.83 -4.74 3.89
C GLU A 423 -34.50 -3.36 4.47
N GLY A 424 -33.35 -2.82 4.11
CA GLY A 424 -32.88 -1.52 4.59
C GLY A 424 -32.26 -1.52 5.99
N GLU A 425 -32.15 -2.69 6.66
CA GLU A 425 -31.44 -2.81 7.95
C GLU A 425 -29.93 -2.55 7.75
N GLU A 426 -29.30 -1.95 8.76
CA GLU A 426 -27.86 -1.69 8.76
C GLU A 426 -27.05 -2.86 9.33
N LEU A 427 -26.10 -3.33 8.54
CA LEU A 427 -25.06 -4.27 8.91
C LEU A 427 -23.79 -3.52 9.28
N THR A 428 -23.27 -3.77 10.47
CA THR A 428 -21.90 -3.42 10.83
C THR A 428 -21.04 -4.67 10.68
N ILE A 429 -20.11 -4.61 9.73
CA ILE A 429 -19.16 -5.68 9.42
C ILE A 429 -17.77 -5.23 9.88
N THR A 430 -17.11 -6.05 10.68
CA THR A 430 -15.72 -5.84 11.09
C THR A 430 -14.86 -6.95 10.53
N ASP A 431 -13.60 -6.69 10.20
CA ASP A 431 -12.67 -7.72 9.74
C ASP A 431 -11.37 -7.56 10.53
N LYS A 432 -10.81 -8.67 11.02
CA LYS A 432 -9.55 -8.65 11.79
C LYS A 432 -8.40 -8.00 11.03
N SER A 433 -8.48 -8.00 9.71
CA SER A 433 -7.47 -7.45 8.81
C SER A 433 -7.52 -5.93 8.71
N PHE A 434 -8.53 -5.26 9.28
CA PHE A 434 -8.72 -3.81 9.21
C PHE A 434 -9.04 -3.20 10.59
N PRO A 435 -8.58 -1.97 10.87
CA PRO A 435 -8.80 -1.31 12.17
C PRO A 435 -10.18 -0.65 12.28
N THR A 436 -10.98 -0.66 11.21
CA THR A 436 -12.27 0.07 11.12
C THR A 436 -13.46 -0.86 10.98
N GLN A 437 -14.66 -0.33 11.24
CA GLN A 437 -15.93 -1.01 11.05
C GLN A 437 -16.58 -0.54 9.75
N PHE A 438 -17.03 -1.47 8.92
CA PHE A 438 -17.69 -1.19 7.65
C PHE A 438 -19.20 -1.23 7.83
N LYS A 439 -19.89 -0.16 7.43
CA LYS A 439 -21.35 -0.07 7.53
C LYS A 439 -22.00 -0.27 6.16
N TYR A 440 -22.88 -1.26 6.07
CA TYR A 440 -23.62 -1.59 4.88
C TYR A 440 -25.12 -1.56 5.15
N LYS A 441 -25.91 -1.13 4.17
CA LYS A 441 -27.37 -1.17 4.21
C LYS A 441 -27.86 -2.32 3.35
N VAL A 442 -28.67 -3.22 3.91
CA VAL A 442 -29.21 -4.37 3.19
C VAL A 442 -30.17 -3.90 2.10
N VAL A 443 -29.95 -4.37 0.87
CA VAL A 443 -30.87 -4.21 -0.25
C VAL A 443 -31.09 -5.58 -0.88
N PHE A 444 -32.27 -6.17 -0.74
CA PHE A 444 -32.55 -7.47 -1.33
C PHE A 444 -32.73 -7.36 -2.84
N SER A 445 -32.04 -8.22 -3.59
CA SER A 445 -32.25 -8.33 -5.03
C SER A 445 -33.67 -8.83 -5.29
N LYS A 446 -34.36 -8.19 -6.24
CA LYS A 446 -35.73 -8.54 -6.64
C LYS A 446 -35.83 -9.90 -7.29
#